data_AF-A0AAV6ZJB7-F1
#
_entry.id   AF-A0AAV6ZJB7-F1
#
_cell.length_a   1.000
_cell.length_b   1.000
_cell.length_c   1.000
_cell.angle_alpha   90.00
_cell.angle_beta   90.00
_cell.angle_gamma   90.00
#
_symmetry.space_group_name_H-M   'P 1'
#
loop_
_entity.id
_entity.type
_entity.pdbx_description
1 polymer ?
#
loop_
_entity_poly.entity_id
_entity_poly.type
_entity_poly.pdbx_seq_one_letter_code
_entity_poly.pdbx_strand_id
1 'polypeptide(L)'
;MSVVAVCETSVKLKKGDITAETTDAIVNLNNTTLDRNEGVSKSILEAAGPDVKEECKRFAGLPNDGYVVTSAGNLKSPKIIQLIDVRPNNIVASVVKALKASDSNNLATISLPAMGTGIGQLKAEASIRLVMKGIEDYLTDPSVMTVISEIVIVVLEQDIHEKYQRFFQNYKTNYPHFSAFGKIIELIKGDITHQAVDCILNLTNSSLNQSCGVSGAILTAAGDKVKEECQKHGSLSSDGVAITSGGTLESKRIMHIIGPTRVPDYGPSIDRILQESHKNGFTSLALPAIGTGMAGVDVEASIKAILSSILNYLSDTLIPSLETILIIVIQEPIYKKYLEVFQAKSKELQALQREEKIVSAVLHGVKFNYPQKWTDISRNDFQEIILKDTSEEYKDVKDKFFQTASTSKFQITEEQRTEVAPTSLWSLSILVMTDIPALMPMGKNTSTRPQ
;
A
#
# COMPACT_ATOMS: atom_id res chain seq x y z
N MET A 1 6.92 -20.77 8.75
CA MET A 1 6.82 -20.52 7.30
C MET A 1 6.28 -19.11 7.14
N SER A 2 7.06 -18.22 6.55
CA SER A 2 6.64 -16.82 6.33
C SER A 2 6.09 -16.69 4.92
N VAL A 3 5.05 -15.88 4.73
CA VAL A 3 4.38 -15.72 3.43
C VAL A 3 4.13 -14.24 3.19
N VAL A 4 4.36 -13.80 1.97
CA VAL A 4 4.00 -12.46 1.47
C VAL A 4 3.31 -12.62 0.12
N ALA A 5 2.45 -11.68 -0.26
CA ALA A 5 1.81 -11.67 -1.56
C ALA A 5 2.49 -10.63 -2.47
N VAL A 6 2.71 -11.00 -3.73
CA VAL A 6 3.11 -10.08 -4.81
C VAL A 6 2.12 -10.30 -5.95
N CYS A 7 1.25 -9.32 -6.22
CA CYS A 7 0.07 -9.55 -7.06
C CYS A 7 -0.77 -10.71 -6.49
N GLU A 8 -1.24 -11.59 -7.37
CA GLU A 8 -2.04 -12.75 -7.00
C GLU A 8 -1.17 -13.97 -6.61
N THR A 9 0.17 -13.82 -6.66
CA THR A 9 1.12 -14.90 -6.37
C THR A 9 1.56 -14.88 -4.91
N SER A 10 1.40 -16.01 -4.24
CA SER A 10 1.94 -16.22 -2.89
C SER A 10 3.44 -16.51 -2.95
N VAL A 11 4.26 -15.68 -2.30
CA VAL A 11 5.70 -15.92 -2.10
C VAL A 11 5.94 -16.43 -0.69
N LYS A 12 6.45 -17.66 -0.58
CA LYS A 12 6.66 -18.39 0.67
C LYS A 12 8.14 -18.51 0.97
N LEU A 13 8.52 -18.26 2.22
CA LEU A 13 9.84 -18.58 2.75
C LEU A 13 9.79 -19.89 3.52
N LYS A 14 10.67 -20.82 3.13
CA LYS A 14 10.80 -22.14 3.75
C LYS A 14 12.26 -22.41 4.11
N LYS A 15 12.49 -22.87 5.34
CA LYS A 15 13.76 -23.49 5.72
C LYS A 15 13.76 -24.94 5.23
N GLY A 16 14.77 -25.33 4.46
CA GLY A 16 14.86 -26.72 3.99
C GLY A 16 15.87 -26.95 2.87
N ASP A 17 15.89 -28.18 2.39
CA ASP A 17 16.64 -28.59 1.22
C ASP A 17 15.74 -28.54 -0.01
N ILE A 18 16.16 -27.80 -1.04
CA ILE A 18 15.39 -27.62 -2.28
C ILE A 18 15.15 -28.94 -3.01
N THR A 19 16.00 -29.96 -2.81
CA THR A 19 15.82 -31.30 -3.40
C THR A 19 14.61 -32.06 -2.86
N ALA A 20 14.05 -31.61 -1.72
CA ALA A 20 12.88 -32.21 -1.10
C ALA A 20 11.55 -31.51 -1.48
N GLU A 21 11.60 -30.44 -2.28
CA GLU A 21 10.40 -29.70 -2.71
C GLU A 21 9.53 -30.50 -3.67
N THR A 22 8.25 -30.09 -3.71
CA THR A 22 7.18 -30.76 -4.48
C THR A 22 6.45 -29.80 -5.41
N THR A 23 6.96 -28.59 -5.61
CA THR A 23 6.44 -27.63 -6.59
C THR A 23 6.60 -28.18 -8.00
N ASP A 24 5.89 -27.61 -8.98
CA ASP A 24 5.91 -28.08 -10.37
C ASP A 24 7.32 -28.00 -10.98
N ALA A 25 8.14 -27.04 -10.51
CA ALA A 25 9.56 -27.03 -10.81
C ALA A 25 10.41 -26.51 -9.65
N ILE A 26 11.62 -27.06 -9.54
CA ILE A 26 12.70 -26.43 -8.78
C ILE A 26 13.69 -25.72 -9.71
N VAL A 27 14.30 -24.66 -9.22
CA VAL A 27 15.35 -23.93 -9.95
C VAL A 27 16.73 -24.40 -9.53
N ASN A 28 17.52 -24.82 -10.52
CA ASN A 28 18.93 -25.09 -10.37
C ASN A 28 19.80 -23.95 -10.91
N LEU A 29 20.90 -23.64 -10.23
CA LEU A 29 21.86 -22.60 -10.62
C LEU A 29 23.11 -23.23 -11.25
N ASN A 30 23.13 -23.34 -12.58
CA ASN A 30 24.10 -24.13 -13.31
C ASN A 30 25.10 -23.27 -14.11
N ASN A 31 26.14 -23.90 -14.64
CA ASN A 31 27.11 -23.29 -15.56
C ASN A 31 26.64 -23.49 -17.02
N THR A 32 27.38 -22.94 -17.99
CA THR A 32 27.05 -23.05 -19.42
C THR A 32 27.15 -24.47 -19.98
N THR A 33 27.87 -25.35 -19.28
CA THR A 33 28.05 -26.78 -19.61
C THR A 33 27.03 -27.68 -18.92
N LEU A 34 26.14 -27.11 -18.09
CA LEU A 34 25.08 -27.80 -17.34
C LEU A 34 25.55 -28.93 -16.42
N ASP A 35 26.82 -28.93 -16.02
CA ASP A 35 27.48 -29.98 -15.24
C ASP A 35 28.06 -29.46 -13.91
N ARG A 36 27.59 -28.30 -13.44
CA ARG A 36 28.14 -27.64 -12.25
C ARG A 36 28.06 -28.57 -11.03
N ASN A 37 29.23 -28.96 -10.56
CA ASN A 37 29.43 -29.92 -9.47
C ASN A 37 29.79 -29.23 -8.14
N GLU A 38 29.15 -28.10 -7.84
CA GLU A 38 29.35 -27.38 -6.59
C GLU A 38 28.05 -26.72 -6.10
N GLY A 39 28.02 -26.37 -4.80
CA GLY A 39 26.89 -25.70 -4.16
C GLY A 39 25.57 -26.44 -4.35
N VAL A 40 24.49 -25.67 -4.49
CA VAL A 40 23.13 -26.20 -4.69
C VAL A 40 22.99 -27.06 -5.95
N SER A 41 23.76 -26.76 -7.01
CA SER A 41 23.70 -27.52 -8.26
C SER A 41 24.24 -28.92 -8.13
N LYS A 42 25.30 -29.11 -7.34
CA LYS A 42 25.78 -30.45 -7.01
C LYS A 42 24.67 -31.27 -6.34
N SER A 43 24.08 -30.72 -5.28
CA SER A 43 23.04 -31.42 -4.51
C SER A 43 21.84 -31.77 -5.39
N ILE A 44 21.37 -30.84 -6.22
CA ILE A 44 20.26 -31.08 -7.16
C ILE A 44 20.61 -32.15 -8.18
N LEU A 45 21.76 -32.07 -8.86
CA LEU A 45 22.13 -33.03 -9.91
C LEU A 45 22.45 -34.43 -9.34
N GLU A 46 22.97 -34.52 -8.12
CA GLU A 46 23.16 -35.81 -7.43
C GLU A 46 21.83 -36.43 -7.03
N ALA A 47 20.92 -35.64 -6.44
CA ALA A 47 19.59 -36.11 -6.05
C ALA A 47 18.70 -36.47 -7.24
N ALA A 48 18.80 -35.74 -8.35
CA ALA A 48 18.06 -36.01 -9.59
C ALA A 48 18.49 -37.30 -10.28
N GLY A 49 19.76 -37.71 -10.13
CA GLY A 49 20.30 -38.94 -10.69
C GLY A 49 20.91 -38.78 -12.11
N PRO A 50 21.43 -39.88 -12.67
CA PRO A 50 22.24 -39.85 -13.89
C PRO A 50 21.46 -39.43 -15.14
N ASP A 51 20.16 -39.75 -15.23
CA ASP A 51 19.35 -39.44 -16.41
C ASP A 51 19.25 -37.94 -16.68
N VAL A 52 19.12 -37.13 -15.62
CA VAL A 52 19.10 -35.67 -15.73
C VAL A 52 20.46 -35.13 -16.18
N LYS A 53 21.57 -35.74 -15.74
CA LYS A 53 22.92 -35.34 -16.19
C LYS A 53 23.10 -35.63 -17.68
N GLU A 54 22.62 -36.77 -18.17
CA GLU A 54 22.64 -37.09 -19.60
C GLU A 54 21.71 -36.19 -20.41
N GLU A 55 20.54 -35.81 -19.88
CA GLU A 55 19.66 -34.81 -20.47
C GLU A 55 20.35 -33.44 -20.58
N CYS A 56 20.99 -32.97 -19.50
CA CYS A 56 21.77 -31.73 -19.47
C CYS A 56 22.88 -31.71 -20.53
N LYS A 57 23.60 -32.82 -20.74
CA LYS A 57 24.65 -32.93 -21.77
C LYS A 57 24.13 -32.68 -23.18
N ARG A 58 22.86 -33.02 -23.47
CA ARG A 58 22.25 -32.77 -24.79
C ARG A 58 22.01 -31.30 -25.06
N PHE A 59 21.86 -30.50 -24.01
CA PHE A 59 21.65 -29.06 -24.10
C PHE A 59 22.95 -28.24 -23.92
N ALA A 60 24.01 -28.86 -23.39
CA ALA A 60 25.28 -28.20 -23.14
C ALA A 60 25.86 -27.59 -24.43
N GLY A 61 26.16 -26.29 -24.40
CA GLY A 61 26.73 -25.55 -25.53
C GLY A 61 25.74 -25.17 -26.64
N LEU A 62 24.46 -25.54 -26.55
CA LEU A 62 23.44 -25.05 -27.49
C LEU A 62 23.04 -23.60 -27.15
N PRO A 63 22.70 -22.78 -28.16
CA PRO A 63 22.10 -21.47 -27.93
C PRO A 63 20.82 -21.61 -27.09
N ASN A 64 20.72 -20.82 -26.04
CA ASN A 64 19.56 -20.79 -25.16
C ASN A 64 19.36 -19.38 -24.58
N ASP A 65 18.17 -19.09 -24.08
CA ASP A 65 17.81 -17.79 -23.50
C ASP A 65 18.34 -17.59 -22.07
N GLY A 66 19.33 -18.40 -21.66
CA GLY A 66 19.91 -18.44 -20.32
C GLY A 66 19.23 -19.42 -19.36
N TYR A 67 18.40 -20.33 -19.86
CA TYR A 67 17.90 -21.46 -19.09
C TYR A 67 17.56 -22.66 -19.99
N VAL A 68 17.44 -23.84 -19.38
CA VAL A 68 16.92 -25.07 -19.99
C VAL A 68 15.95 -25.71 -19.01
N VAL A 69 14.86 -26.31 -19.49
CA VAL A 69 13.94 -27.08 -18.64
C VAL A 69 14.13 -28.56 -18.90
N THR A 70 14.45 -29.32 -17.86
CA THR A 70 14.69 -30.77 -17.93
C THR A 70 13.64 -31.56 -17.16
N SER A 71 13.61 -32.87 -17.35
CA SER A 71 13.03 -33.77 -16.34
C SER A 71 13.77 -33.64 -15.01
N ALA A 72 13.16 -34.12 -13.93
CA ALA A 72 13.72 -34.04 -12.59
C ALA A 72 14.29 -35.37 -12.05
N GLY A 73 14.21 -36.44 -12.84
CA GLY A 73 14.68 -37.77 -12.45
C GLY A 73 14.06 -38.25 -11.14
N ASN A 74 14.89 -38.49 -10.13
CA ASN A 74 14.46 -39.03 -8.84
C ASN A 74 13.92 -37.98 -7.84
N LEU A 75 13.85 -36.70 -8.23
CA LEU A 75 13.28 -35.65 -7.38
C LEU A 75 11.75 -35.74 -7.31
N LYS A 76 11.16 -35.13 -6.28
CA LYS A 76 9.69 -35.11 -6.12
C LYS A 76 9.00 -34.09 -7.02
N SER A 77 9.63 -32.95 -7.27
CA SER A 77 9.20 -32.00 -8.30
C SER A 77 9.34 -32.64 -9.69
N PRO A 78 8.40 -32.43 -10.62
CA PRO A 78 8.43 -33.09 -11.92
C PRO A 78 9.42 -32.45 -12.92
N LYS A 79 9.81 -31.18 -12.71
CA LYS A 79 10.72 -30.44 -13.60
C LYS A 79 11.86 -29.76 -12.84
N ILE A 80 12.97 -29.55 -13.56
CA ILE A 80 14.05 -28.67 -13.11
C ILE A 80 14.24 -27.56 -14.15
N ILE A 81 14.24 -26.31 -13.70
CA ILE A 81 14.66 -25.17 -14.50
C ILE A 81 16.15 -24.94 -14.24
N GLN A 82 16.98 -25.33 -15.21
CA GLN A 82 18.43 -25.17 -15.20
C GLN A 82 18.77 -23.73 -15.63
N LEU A 83 18.87 -22.79 -14.69
CA LEU A 83 19.34 -21.44 -15.00
C LEU A 83 20.85 -21.45 -15.28
N ILE A 84 21.25 -20.70 -16.30
CA ILE A 84 22.64 -20.62 -16.75
C ILE A 84 23.19 -19.22 -16.47
N ASP A 85 24.47 -19.13 -16.09
CA ASP A 85 25.22 -17.88 -15.88
C ASP A 85 24.63 -16.97 -14.78
N VAL A 86 24.19 -17.58 -13.66
CA VAL A 86 23.71 -16.83 -12.50
C VAL A 86 24.91 -16.28 -11.71
N ARG A 87 24.99 -14.95 -11.65
CA ARG A 87 26.05 -14.15 -11.02
C ARG A 87 25.46 -13.15 -10.03
N PRO A 88 26.23 -12.69 -9.03
CA PRO A 88 25.76 -11.69 -8.06
C PRO A 88 25.15 -10.42 -8.67
N ASN A 89 25.64 -10.00 -9.84
CA ASN A 89 25.19 -8.78 -10.53
C ASN A 89 23.96 -8.98 -11.45
N ASN A 90 23.47 -10.20 -11.65
CA ASN A 90 22.34 -10.48 -12.56
C ASN A 90 21.23 -11.33 -11.91
N ILE A 91 21.15 -11.39 -10.57
CA ILE A 91 20.14 -12.19 -9.86
C ILE A 91 18.72 -11.81 -10.25
N VAL A 92 18.40 -10.51 -10.33
CA VAL A 92 17.08 -10.02 -10.75
C VAL A 92 16.69 -10.62 -12.11
N ALA A 93 17.57 -10.50 -13.11
CA ALA A 93 17.33 -11.06 -14.44
C ALA A 93 17.25 -12.59 -14.43
N SER A 94 18.00 -13.26 -13.56
CA SER A 94 17.98 -14.72 -13.42
C SER A 94 16.66 -15.23 -12.84
N VAL A 95 16.12 -14.52 -11.84
CA VAL A 95 14.78 -14.80 -11.28
C VAL A 95 13.71 -14.59 -12.35
N VAL A 96 13.75 -13.46 -13.06
CA VAL A 96 12.83 -13.17 -14.18
C VAL A 96 12.85 -14.30 -15.23
N LYS A 97 14.03 -14.81 -15.59
CA LYS A 97 14.16 -15.94 -16.51
C LYS A 97 13.53 -17.22 -15.98
N ALA A 98 13.67 -17.53 -14.69
CA ALA A 98 13.04 -18.71 -14.09
C ALA A 98 11.51 -18.61 -14.07
N LEU A 99 10.97 -17.43 -13.75
CA LEU A 99 9.52 -17.22 -13.78
C LEU A 99 8.98 -17.27 -15.21
N LYS A 100 9.68 -16.65 -16.17
CA LYS A 100 9.36 -16.77 -17.60
C LYS A 100 9.39 -18.22 -18.09
N ALA A 101 10.37 -19.00 -17.66
CA ALA A 101 10.46 -20.42 -17.96
C ALA A 101 9.27 -21.20 -17.39
N SER A 102 8.81 -20.83 -16.19
CA SER A 102 7.66 -21.45 -15.54
C SER A 102 6.38 -21.20 -16.30
N ASP A 103 6.10 -19.94 -16.66
CA ASP A 103 4.91 -19.59 -17.45
C ASP A 103 4.95 -20.22 -18.85
N SER A 104 6.11 -20.22 -19.51
CA SER A 104 6.27 -20.82 -20.84
C SER A 104 6.05 -22.35 -20.83
N ASN A 105 6.15 -22.99 -19.66
CA ASN A 105 5.93 -24.41 -19.47
C ASN A 105 4.65 -24.72 -18.66
N ASN A 106 3.80 -23.72 -18.42
CA ASN A 106 2.54 -23.83 -17.67
C ASN A 106 2.72 -24.45 -16.27
N LEU A 107 3.74 -23.98 -15.53
CA LEU A 107 4.07 -24.43 -14.18
C LEU A 107 3.50 -23.45 -13.15
N ALA A 108 2.52 -23.87 -12.36
CA ALA A 108 1.79 -23.00 -11.44
C ALA A 108 2.51 -22.76 -10.11
N THR A 109 3.48 -23.63 -9.77
CA THR A 109 4.27 -23.53 -8.55
C THR A 109 5.76 -23.73 -8.82
N ILE A 110 6.61 -22.88 -8.23
CA ILE A 110 8.07 -22.90 -8.46
C ILE A 110 8.85 -22.74 -7.16
N SER A 111 9.93 -23.51 -6.98
CA SER A 111 10.87 -23.33 -5.87
C SER A 111 12.20 -22.70 -6.31
N LEU A 112 12.58 -21.61 -5.65
CA LEU A 112 13.83 -20.88 -5.84
C LEU A 112 14.80 -21.13 -4.66
N PRO A 113 16.10 -21.38 -4.91
CA PRO A 113 17.09 -21.41 -3.83
C PRO A 113 17.42 -19.97 -3.35
N ALA A 114 18.13 -19.83 -2.23
CA ALA A 114 18.76 -18.57 -1.82
C ALA A 114 19.85 -18.14 -2.83
N MET A 115 19.45 -17.41 -3.88
CA MET A 115 20.34 -17.12 -5.01
C MET A 115 21.48 -16.19 -4.61
N GLY A 116 22.71 -16.60 -4.93
CA GLY A 116 23.92 -15.79 -4.74
C GLY A 116 24.54 -15.80 -3.34
N THR A 117 23.92 -16.45 -2.33
CA THR A 117 24.47 -16.47 -0.97
C THR A 117 25.62 -17.45 -0.76
N GLY A 118 25.70 -18.51 -1.58
CA GLY A 118 26.79 -19.50 -1.55
C GLY A 118 28.04 -19.01 -2.29
N ILE A 119 28.36 -19.64 -3.43
CA ILE A 119 29.55 -19.31 -4.24
C ILE A 119 29.56 -17.84 -4.71
N GLY A 120 28.38 -17.23 -4.85
CA GLY A 120 28.26 -15.81 -5.18
C GLY A 120 28.66 -14.85 -4.06
N GLN A 121 28.86 -15.34 -2.83
CA GLN A 121 29.28 -14.60 -1.63
C GLN A 121 28.45 -13.33 -1.33
N LEU A 122 27.20 -13.26 -1.79
CA LEU A 122 26.31 -12.18 -1.40
C LEU A 122 25.87 -12.35 0.04
N LYS A 123 25.86 -11.24 0.78
CA LYS A 123 25.16 -11.16 2.06
C LYS A 123 23.68 -11.49 1.86
N ALA A 124 23.10 -12.23 2.80
CA ALA A 124 21.71 -12.67 2.73
C ALA A 124 20.73 -11.52 2.46
N GLU A 125 20.95 -10.35 3.08
CA GLU A 125 20.12 -9.15 2.91
C GLU A 125 20.15 -8.60 1.48
N ALA A 126 21.31 -8.67 0.81
CA ALA A 126 21.42 -8.28 -0.59
C ALA A 126 20.75 -9.30 -1.50
N SER A 127 20.96 -10.59 -1.21
CA SER A 127 20.35 -11.70 -1.94
C SER A 127 18.82 -11.64 -1.90
N ILE A 128 18.20 -11.54 -0.71
CA ILE A 128 16.72 -11.49 -0.61
C ILE A 128 16.14 -10.28 -1.33
N ARG A 129 16.80 -9.11 -1.25
CA ARG A 129 16.36 -7.91 -1.99
C ARG A 129 16.37 -8.13 -3.50
N LEU A 130 17.41 -8.75 -4.03
CA LEU A 130 17.52 -9.00 -5.47
C LEU A 130 16.55 -10.09 -5.94
N VAL A 131 16.33 -11.13 -5.12
CA VAL A 131 15.36 -12.19 -5.44
C VAL A 131 13.95 -11.62 -5.45
N MET A 132 13.54 -10.92 -4.39
CA MET A 132 12.22 -10.29 -4.31
C MET A 132 12.03 -9.26 -5.42
N LYS A 133 13.04 -8.45 -5.72
CA LYS A 133 12.99 -7.52 -6.85
C LYS A 133 12.75 -8.22 -8.18
N GLY A 134 13.40 -9.37 -8.44
CA GLY A 134 13.15 -10.14 -9.66
C GLY A 134 11.74 -10.71 -9.73
N ILE A 135 11.19 -11.13 -8.59
CA ILE A 135 9.79 -11.58 -8.48
C ILE A 135 8.83 -10.42 -8.78
N GLU A 136 9.05 -9.27 -8.13
CA GLU A 136 8.25 -8.06 -8.31
C GLU A 136 8.32 -7.55 -9.76
N ASP A 137 9.52 -7.41 -10.32
CA ASP A 137 9.73 -6.91 -11.69
C ASP A 137 8.99 -7.79 -12.73
N TYR A 138 8.92 -9.10 -12.49
CA TYR A 138 8.21 -10.02 -13.38
C TYR A 138 6.69 -9.96 -13.19
N LEU A 139 6.22 -10.07 -11.94
CA LEU A 139 4.79 -10.18 -11.64
C LEU A 139 4.02 -8.86 -11.76
N THR A 140 4.72 -7.72 -11.72
CA THR A 140 4.10 -6.39 -11.89
C THR A 140 4.19 -5.87 -13.32
N ASP A 141 4.90 -6.57 -14.22
CA ASP A 141 4.96 -6.19 -15.63
C ASP A 141 3.58 -6.40 -16.29
N PRO A 142 2.92 -5.34 -16.78
CA PRO A 142 1.57 -5.42 -17.34
C PRO A 142 1.50 -6.24 -18.64
N SER A 143 2.64 -6.57 -19.26
CA SER A 143 2.71 -7.43 -20.44
C SER A 143 2.81 -8.92 -20.11
N VAL A 144 3.04 -9.26 -18.84
CA VAL A 144 3.15 -10.63 -18.36
C VAL A 144 1.78 -11.13 -17.93
N MET A 145 1.36 -12.28 -18.48
CA MET A 145 0.23 -13.06 -17.97
C MET A 145 0.84 -14.31 -17.32
N THR A 146 0.75 -14.41 -16.00
CA THR A 146 1.37 -15.49 -15.25
C THR A 146 0.35 -16.52 -14.79
N VAL A 147 0.74 -17.80 -14.85
CA VAL A 147 0.00 -18.91 -14.24
C VAL A 147 0.55 -19.26 -12.84
N ILE A 148 1.64 -18.61 -12.43
CA ILE A 148 2.35 -18.89 -11.18
C ILE A 148 1.50 -18.38 -10.01
N SER A 149 0.87 -19.31 -9.32
CA SER A 149 0.11 -19.06 -8.08
C SER A 149 1.00 -19.06 -6.84
N GLU A 150 2.14 -19.76 -6.88
CA GLU A 150 3.02 -19.93 -5.73
C GLU A 150 4.52 -19.95 -6.08
N ILE A 151 5.29 -19.16 -5.34
CA ILE A 151 6.76 -19.16 -5.38
C ILE A 151 7.28 -19.54 -3.98
N VAL A 152 8.10 -20.58 -3.88
CA VAL A 152 8.73 -21.00 -2.62
C VAL A 152 10.23 -20.69 -2.65
N ILE A 153 10.66 -19.73 -1.83
CA ILE A 153 12.07 -19.47 -1.58
C ILE A 153 12.55 -20.44 -0.51
N VAL A 154 13.46 -21.35 -0.89
CA VAL A 154 14.01 -22.39 -0.03
C VAL A 154 15.42 -22.01 0.41
N VAL A 155 15.60 -21.94 1.73
CA VAL A 155 16.88 -21.58 2.34
C VAL A 155 17.34 -22.71 3.26
N LEU A 156 18.51 -23.28 2.96
CA LEU A 156 19.06 -24.41 3.72
C LEU A 156 19.72 -23.96 5.03
N GLU A 157 20.56 -22.93 4.96
CA GLU A 157 21.37 -22.45 6.08
C GLU A 157 20.52 -21.61 7.05
N GLN A 158 20.63 -21.91 8.35
CA GLN A 158 19.79 -21.31 9.40
C GLN A 158 19.99 -19.79 9.51
N ASP A 159 21.22 -19.31 9.47
CA ASP A 159 21.55 -17.89 9.65
C ASP A 159 21.06 -17.04 8.46
N ILE A 160 21.14 -17.59 7.24
CA ILE A 160 20.57 -16.98 6.03
C ILE A 160 19.04 -16.97 6.14
N HIS A 161 18.44 -18.09 6.56
CA HIS A 161 17.00 -18.20 6.72
C HIS A 161 16.46 -17.19 7.73
N GLU A 162 17.12 -16.99 8.88
CA GLU A 162 16.71 -15.98 9.88
C GLU A 162 16.71 -14.55 9.31
N LYS A 163 17.69 -14.21 8.47
CA LYS A 163 17.75 -12.89 7.81
C LYS A 163 16.63 -12.73 6.78
N TYR A 164 16.37 -13.76 5.99
CA TYR A 164 15.23 -13.81 5.08
C TYR A 164 13.91 -13.71 5.86
N GLN A 165 13.79 -14.39 7.00
CA GLN A 165 12.58 -14.39 7.82
C GLN A 165 12.31 -12.99 8.38
N ARG A 166 13.34 -12.29 8.88
CA ARG A 166 13.21 -10.88 9.29
C ARG A 166 12.82 -9.97 8.13
N PHE A 167 13.34 -10.21 6.93
CA PHE A 167 12.94 -9.46 5.74
C PHE A 167 11.45 -9.67 5.44
N PHE A 168 10.98 -10.93 5.37
CA PHE A 168 9.58 -11.28 5.12
C PHE A 168 8.62 -10.70 6.17
N GLN A 169 9.00 -10.72 7.46
CA GLN A 169 8.19 -10.15 8.55
C GLN A 169 8.00 -8.63 8.43
N ASN A 170 8.96 -7.94 7.81
CA ASN A 170 8.93 -6.49 7.64
C ASN A 170 8.64 -6.10 6.18
N TYR A 171 8.33 -7.07 5.33
CA TYR A 171 8.11 -6.84 3.91
C TYR A 171 6.77 -6.13 3.73
N LYS A 172 6.84 -4.86 3.31
CA LYS A 172 5.69 -4.08 2.85
C LYS A 172 5.65 -4.20 1.33
N THR A 173 4.48 -4.49 0.78
CA THR A 173 4.28 -4.76 -0.64
C THR A 173 4.86 -3.64 -1.53
N ASN A 174 5.24 -3.98 -2.75
CA ASN A 174 5.73 -3.02 -3.75
C ASN A 174 4.64 -2.14 -4.36
N TYR A 175 3.41 -2.24 -3.87
CA TYR A 175 2.36 -1.34 -4.29
C TYR A 175 2.68 0.08 -3.84
N PRO A 176 2.40 1.07 -4.70
CA PRO A 176 2.39 2.46 -4.27
C PRO A 176 1.54 2.57 -3.01
N HIS A 177 2.18 2.94 -1.91
CA HIS A 177 1.52 3.10 -0.62
C HIS A 177 2.06 4.32 0.10
N PHE A 178 1.27 4.85 1.02
CA PHE A 178 1.75 5.80 2.01
C PHE A 178 1.02 5.59 3.33
N SER A 179 1.63 6.07 4.40
CA SER A 179 1.02 6.05 5.73
C SER A 179 0.44 7.42 6.08
N ALA A 180 -0.79 7.43 6.57
CA ALA A 180 -1.47 8.62 7.07
C ALA A 180 -2.16 8.25 8.39
N PHE A 181 -1.97 9.06 9.43
CA PHE A 181 -2.57 8.84 10.76
C PHE A 181 -2.35 7.42 11.31
N GLY A 182 -1.15 6.86 11.07
CA GLY A 182 -0.79 5.50 11.50
C GLY A 182 -1.40 4.37 10.64
N LYS A 183 -2.20 4.69 9.63
CA LYS A 183 -2.87 3.71 8.76
C LYS A 183 -2.19 3.61 7.40
N ILE A 184 -2.32 2.47 6.74
CA ILE A 184 -1.73 2.21 5.42
C ILE A 184 -2.79 2.41 4.34
N ILE A 185 -2.47 3.20 3.32
CA ILE A 185 -3.28 3.33 2.12
C ILE A 185 -2.43 2.81 0.96
N GLU A 186 -2.96 1.85 0.19
CA GLU A 186 -2.28 1.22 -0.94
C GLU A 186 -3.08 1.36 -2.23
N LEU A 187 -2.38 1.52 -3.37
CA LEU A 187 -2.97 1.49 -4.70
C LEU A 187 -2.53 0.22 -5.43
N ILE A 188 -3.49 -0.62 -5.81
CA ILE A 188 -3.26 -1.91 -6.43
C ILE A 188 -3.86 -1.92 -7.83
N LYS A 189 -3.06 -2.36 -8.81
CA LYS A 189 -3.59 -2.77 -10.12
C LYS A 189 -4.04 -4.22 -10.03
N GLY A 190 -5.33 -4.49 -10.18
CA GLY A 190 -5.85 -5.85 -10.07
C GLY A 190 -7.38 -5.93 -10.05
N ASP A 191 -7.89 -7.14 -9.85
CA ASP A 191 -9.32 -7.41 -9.68
C ASP A 191 -9.70 -7.38 -8.20
N ILE A 192 -10.78 -6.66 -7.87
CA ILE A 192 -11.28 -6.55 -6.49
C ILE A 192 -11.84 -7.88 -5.96
N THR A 193 -12.21 -8.82 -6.84
CA THR A 193 -12.75 -10.12 -6.47
C THR A 193 -11.70 -11.08 -5.89
N HIS A 194 -10.41 -10.78 -6.06
CA HIS A 194 -9.30 -11.57 -5.53
C HIS A 194 -8.68 -10.97 -4.25
N GLN A 195 -9.35 -10.01 -3.60
CA GLN A 195 -8.76 -9.32 -2.45
C GLN A 195 -9.06 -10.03 -1.13
N ALA A 196 -8.03 -10.58 -0.49
CA ALA A 196 -8.07 -11.16 0.85
C ALA A 196 -8.11 -10.07 1.95
N VAL A 197 -9.27 -9.44 2.11
CA VAL A 197 -9.50 -8.38 3.12
C VAL A 197 -10.74 -8.68 3.99
N ASP A 198 -10.92 -7.95 5.08
CA ASP A 198 -12.13 -8.09 5.90
C ASP A 198 -13.38 -7.71 5.10
N CYS A 199 -13.31 -6.65 4.30
CA CYS A 199 -14.43 -6.21 3.49
C CYS A 199 -13.99 -5.65 2.13
N ILE A 200 -14.72 -6.00 1.07
CA ILE A 200 -14.64 -5.29 -0.22
C ILE A 200 -15.87 -4.41 -0.41
N LEU A 201 -15.73 -3.31 -1.15
CA LEU A 201 -16.83 -2.45 -1.53
C LEU A 201 -17.42 -2.86 -2.88
N ASN A 202 -18.73 -3.10 -2.91
CA ASN A 202 -19.51 -3.26 -4.11
C ASN A 202 -20.35 -2.00 -4.39
N LEU A 203 -20.21 -1.44 -5.61
CA LEU A 203 -21.00 -0.32 -6.11
C LEU A 203 -22.13 -0.85 -6.99
N THR A 204 -23.37 -0.78 -6.49
CA THR A 204 -24.54 -1.42 -7.10
C THR A 204 -25.73 -0.47 -7.23
N ASN A 205 -26.80 -0.94 -7.86
CA ASN A 205 -28.11 -0.29 -7.90
C ASN A 205 -28.90 -0.49 -6.60
N SER A 206 -30.03 0.23 -6.47
CA SER A 206 -30.91 0.15 -5.30
C SER A 206 -31.54 -1.22 -5.07
N SER A 207 -31.58 -2.09 -6.08
CA SER A 207 -32.14 -3.45 -5.98
C SER A 207 -31.09 -4.52 -5.68
N LEU A 208 -29.83 -4.12 -5.40
CA LEU A 208 -28.73 -5.03 -5.06
C LEU A 208 -28.44 -6.12 -6.11
N ASN A 209 -28.86 -5.95 -7.35
CA ASN A 209 -28.83 -6.97 -8.39
C ASN A 209 -28.10 -6.52 -9.66
N GLN A 210 -27.27 -5.48 -9.58
CA GLN A 210 -26.57 -4.94 -10.73
C GLN A 210 -25.59 -5.98 -11.30
N SER A 211 -25.88 -6.47 -12.50
CA SER A 211 -25.17 -7.55 -13.19
C SER A 211 -24.09 -7.06 -14.17
N CYS A 212 -23.63 -5.81 -14.04
CA CYS A 212 -22.63 -5.21 -14.92
C CYS A 212 -21.58 -4.43 -14.14
N GLY A 213 -20.44 -4.15 -14.80
CA GLY A 213 -19.31 -3.47 -14.19
C GLY A 213 -18.76 -4.22 -12.98
N VAL A 214 -18.26 -3.48 -12.00
CA VAL A 214 -17.68 -4.05 -10.78
C VAL A 214 -18.69 -4.89 -9.98
N SER A 215 -19.96 -4.48 -9.90
CA SER A 215 -21.00 -5.27 -9.21
C SER A 215 -21.29 -6.59 -9.92
N GLY A 216 -21.33 -6.58 -11.26
CA GLY A 216 -21.48 -7.81 -12.03
C GLY A 216 -20.35 -8.80 -11.75
N ALA A 217 -19.10 -8.32 -11.73
CA ALA A 217 -17.94 -9.13 -11.41
C ALA A 217 -18.01 -9.69 -9.98
N ILE A 218 -18.27 -8.84 -8.98
CA ILE A 218 -18.38 -9.23 -7.57
C ILE A 218 -19.51 -10.24 -7.36
N LEU A 219 -20.73 -9.98 -7.84
CA LEU A 219 -21.87 -10.88 -7.64
C LEU A 219 -21.71 -12.22 -8.37
N THR A 220 -20.98 -12.23 -9.49
CA THR A 220 -20.65 -13.47 -10.20
C THR A 220 -19.62 -14.27 -9.42
N ALA A 221 -18.53 -13.63 -8.99
CA ALA A 221 -17.42 -14.27 -8.28
C ALA A 221 -17.78 -14.70 -6.85
N ALA A 222 -18.74 -14.04 -6.20
CA ALA A 222 -19.22 -14.39 -4.86
C ALA A 222 -20.24 -15.54 -4.82
N GLY A 223 -20.85 -15.85 -5.97
CA GLY A 223 -21.81 -16.94 -6.10
C GLY A 223 -23.22 -16.63 -5.60
N ASP A 224 -24.13 -17.58 -5.80
CA ASP A 224 -25.58 -17.37 -5.64
C ASP A 224 -26.01 -17.11 -4.19
N LYS A 225 -25.24 -17.60 -3.21
CA LYS A 225 -25.49 -17.32 -1.78
C LYS A 225 -25.54 -15.82 -1.49
N VAL A 226 -24.62 -15.04 -2.06
CA VAL A 226 -24.60 -13.58 -1.87
C VAL A 226 -25.78 -12.91 -2.56
N LYS A 227 -26.20 -13.40 -3.73
CA LYS A 227 -27.40 -12.89 -4.43
C LYS A 227 -28.66 -13.12 -3.60
N GLU A 228 -28.78 -14.26 -2.93
CA GLU A 228 -29.89 -14.54 -2.00
C GLU A 228 -29.85 -13.63 -0.77
N GLU A 229 -28.67 -13.37 -0.21
CA GLU A 229 -28.52 -12.41 0.90
C GLU A 229 -28.92 -10.99 0.48
N CYS A 230 -28.53 -10.55 -0.72
CA CYS A 230 -28.98 -9.30 -1.33
C CYS A 230 -30.50 -9.24 -1.48
N GLN A 231 -31.13 -10.30 -1.98
CA GLN A 231 -32.60 -10.37 -2.12
C GLN A 231 -33.31 -10.29 -0.77
N LYS A 232 -32.77 -10.94 0.26
CA LYS A 232 -33.30 -10.88 1.64
C LYS A 232 -33.17 -9.49 2.27
N HIS A 233 -32.11 -8.76 1.92
CA HIS A 233 -31.92 -7.38 2.38
C HIS A 233 -32.98 -6.43 1.77
N GLY A 234 -33.40 -6.68 0.54
CA GLY A 234 -34.35 -5.82 -0.18
C GLY A 234 -33.70 -4.53 -0.69
N SER A 235 -34.53 -3.54 -1.00
CA SER A 235 -34.05 -2.31 -1.64
C SER A 235 -33.23 -1.42 -0.71
N LEU A 236 -32.14 -0.86 -1.23
CA LEU A 236 -31.32 0.17 -0.60
C LEU A 236 -31.89 1.56 -0.84
N SER A 237 -31.89 2.40 0.21
CA SER A 237 -32.00 3.84 0.06
C SER A 237 -30.73 4.44 -0.56
N SER A 238 -30.80 5.69 -1.03
CA SER A 238 -29.64 6.41 -1.62
C SER A 238 -28.43 6.50 -0.69
N ASP A 239 -28.68 6.46 0.62
CA ASP A 239 -27.69 6.49 1.69
C ASP A 239 -27.53 5.15 2.41
N GLY A 240 -28.21 4.10 1.94
CA GLY A 240 -28.21 2.80 2.59
C GLY A 240 -26.89 2.06 2.40
N VAL A 241 -26.61 1.14 3.33
CA VAL A 241 -25.52 0.17 3.25
C VAL A 241 -26.06 -1.21 3.57
N ALA A 242 -25.74 -2.19 2.73
CA ALA A 242 -26.02 -3.60 3.00
C ALA A 242 -24.71 -4.36 3.16
N ILE A 243 -24.59 -5.22 4.18
CA ILE A 243 -23.40 -6.05 4.39
C ILE A 243 -23.76 -7.54 4.28
N THR A 244 -23.23 -8.22 3.27
CA THR A 244 -23.39 -9.68 3.08
C THR A 244 -22.12 -10.42 3.49
N SER A 245 -22.17 -11.76 3.48
CA SER A 245 -20.98 -12.61 3.47
C SER A 245 -20.19 -12.43 2.17
N GLY A 246 -18.91 -12.85 2.16
CA GLY A 246 -18.07 -12.91 0.96
C GLY A 246 -18.45 -14.00 -0.05
N GLY A 247 -19.32 -14.94 0.34
CA GLY A 247 -19.64 -16.09 -0.51
C GLY A 247 -18.39 -16.93 -0.81
N THR A 248 -18.04 -17.03 -2.10
CA THR A 248 -16.83 -17.71 -2.60
C THR A 248 -15.60 -16.81 -2.73
N LEU A 249 -15.71 -15.51 -2.42
CA LEU A 249 -14.57 -14.58 -2.44
C LEU A 249 -13.61 -14.84 -1.28
N GLU A 250 -12.37 -14.37 -1.42
CA GLU A 250 -11.39 -14.37 -0.33
C GLU A 250 -11.70 -13.34 0.76
N SER A 251 -12.51 -12.32 0.43
CA SER A 251 -12.95 -11.33 1.40
C SER A 251 -13.98 -11.91 2.36
N LYS A 252 -13.94 -11.48 3.64
CA LYS A 252 -14.89 -12.02 4.63
C LYS A 252 -16.31 -11.50 4.42
N ARG A 253 -16.43 -10.21 4.05
CA ARG A 253 -17.69 -9.48 3.85
C ARG A 253 -17.67 -8.69 2.54
N ILE A 254 -18.87 -8.34 2.07
CA ILE A 254 -19.07 -7.39 0.97
C ILE A 254 -19.96 -6.27 1.50
N MET A 255 -19.53 -5.03 1.30
CA MET A 255 -20.30 -3.83 1.61
C MET A 255 -20.93 -3.31 0.32
N HIS A 256 -22.25 -3.31 0.23
CA HIS A 256 -22.99 -2.87 -0.94
C HIS A 256 -23.54 -1.47 -0.70
N ILE A 257 -23.22 -0.55 -1.61
CA ILE A 257 -23.76 0.81 -1.59
C ILE A 257 -24.19 1.23 -2.99
N ILE A 258 -25.03 2.26 -3.05
CA ILE A 258 -25.22 3.04 -4.28
C ILE A 258 -24.07 4.04 -4.36
N GLY A 259 -23.21 3.88 -5.37
CA GLY A 259 -22.00 4.68 -5.52
C GLY A 259 -22.27 6.13 -5.90
N PRO A 260 -21.38 7.08 -5.53
CA PRO A 260 -21.51 8.48 -5.95
C PRO A 260 -21.36 8.62 -7.47
N THR A 261 -22.20 9.45 -8.07
CA THR A 261 -22.14 9.76 -9.52
C THR A 261 -21.59 11.15 -9.80
N ARG A 262 -21.32 11.94 -8.76
CA ARG A 262 -20.74 13.29 -8.85
C ARG A 262 -19.70 13.48 -7.76
N VAL A 263 -18.68 14.28 -8.04
CA VAL A 263 -17.58 14.58 -7.10
C VAL A 263 -18.06 15.06 -5.71
N PRO A 264 -19.08 15.93 -5.57
CA PRO A 264 -19.55 16.36 -4.25
C PRO A 264 -20.10 15.22 -3.37
N ASP A 265 -20.53 14.11 -3.98
CA ASP A 265 -21.17 13.00 -3.27
C ASP A 265 -20.13 12.00 -2.70
N TYR A 266 -18.85 12.13 -3.07
CA TYR A 266 -17.79 11.22 -2.63
C TYR A 266 -17.52 11.34 -1.13
N GLY A 267 -17.44 12.56 -0.58
CA GLY A 267 -17.22 12.80 0.85
C GLY A 267 -18.23 12.04 1.71
N PRO A 268 -19.53 12.36 1.61
CA PRO A 268 -20.56 11.67 2.38
C PRO A 268 -20.60 10.15 2.15
N SER A 269 -20.32 9.69 0.92
CA SER A 269 -20.34 8.26 0.60
C SER A 269 -19.17 7.51 1.25
N ILE A 270 -17.96 8.07 1.17
CA ILE A 270 -16.74 7.47 1.71
C ILE A 270 -16.74 7.54 3.23
N ASP A 271 -17.18 8.65 3.82
CA ASP A 271 -17.35 8.75 5.28
C ASP A 271 -18.27 7.65 5.79
N ARG A 272 -19.38 7.40 5.09
CA ARG A 272 -20.29 6.29 5.43
C ARG A 272 -19.63 4.93 5.33
N ILE A 273 -18.88 4.66 4.24
CA ILE A 273 -18.14 3.41 4.06
C ILE A 273 -17.17 3.17 5.22
N LEU A 274 -16.41 4.20 5.60
CA LEU A 274 -15.39 4.11 6.65
C LEU A 274 -16.05 3.98 8.04
N GLN A 275 -17.15 4.70 8.29
CA GLN A 275 -17.96 4.54 9.52
C GLN A 275 -18.55 3.13 9.64
N GLU A 276 -19.11 2.58 8.57
CA GLU A 276 -19.65 1.21 8.59
C GLU A 276 -18.53 0.18 8.77
N SER A 277 -17.37 0.42 8.18
CA SER A 277 -16.19 -0.43 8.40
C SER A 277 -15.77 -0.42 9.87
N HIS A 278 -15.80 0.75 10.51
CA HIS A 278 -15.52 0.89 11.92
C HIS A 278 -16.54 0.19 12.81
N LYS A 279 -17.84 0.40 12.56
CA LYS A 279 -18.94 -0.27 13.30
C LYS A 279 -18.86 -1.79 13.24
N ASN A 280 -18.39 -2.34 12.12
CA ASN A 280 -18.25 -3.78 11.93
C ASN A 280 -16.86 -4.31 12.37
N GLY A 281 -15.98 -3.47 12.90
CA GLY A 281 -14.65 -3.86 13.38
C GLY A 281 -13.71 -4.35 12.29
N PHE A 282 -13.89 -3.89 11.04
CA PHE A 282 -13.00 -4.24 9.95
C PHE A 282 -11.65 -3.56 10.13
N THR A 283 -10.59 -4.32 9.86
CA THR A 283 -9.18 -3.89 9.89
C THR A 283 -8.62 -3.67 8.49
N SER A 284 -9.22 -4.27 7.46
CA SER A 284 -8.86 -4.04 6.06
C SER A 284 -10.07 -3.86 5.14
N LEU A 285 -9.99 -2.88 4.24
CA LEU A 285 -11.05 -2.52 3.31
C LEU A 285 -10.49 -2.33 1.90
N ALA A 286 -11.09 -2.96 0.89
CA ALA A 286 -10.77 -2.70 -0.52
C ALA A 286 -11.88 -1.91 -1.21
N LEU A 287 -11.50 -0.82 -1.87
CA LEU A 287 -12.34 0.08 -2.66
C LEU A 287 -12.02 -0.09 -4.15
N PRO A 288 -13.01 -0.18 -5.05
CA PRO A 288 -12.75 -0.11 -6.48
C PRO A 288 -12.46 1.34 -6.91
N ALA A 289 -12.09 1.55 -8.18
CA ALA A 289 -12.10 2.87 -8.80
C ALA A 289 -13.54 3.43 -8.89
N ILE A 290 -13.98 4.13 -7.85
CA ILE A 290 -15.36 4.61 -7.70
C ILE A 290 -15.70 5.60 -8.82
N GLY A 291 -16.84 5.44 -9.50
CA GLY A 291 -17.38 6.42 -10.45
C GLY A 291 -16.68 6.54 -11.82
N THR A 292 -15.56 5.85 -12.06
CA THR A 292 -14.80 5.92 -13.34
C THR A 292 -15.37 5.03 -14.46
N GLY A 293 -16.39 4.23 -14.14
CA GLY A 293 -17.12 3.40 -15.11
C GLY A 293 -18.39 4.09 -15.62
N MET A 294 -19.55 3.45 -15.42
CA MET A 294 -20.85 3.94 -15.92
C MET A 294 -21.24 5.34 -15.45
N ALA A 295 -20.74 5.79 -14.30
CA ALA A 295 -21.05 7.12 -13.78
C ALA A 295 -20.30 8.25 -14.52
N GLY A 296 -19.25 7.92 -15.28
CA GLY A 296 -18.55 8.89 -16.13
C GLY A 296 -17.83 10.02 -15.37
N VAL A 297 -17.49 9.81 -14.10
CA VAL A 297 -16.71 10.79 -13.33
C VAL A 297 -15.28 10.83 -13.87
N ASP A 298 -14.72 12.03 -14.00
CA ASP A 298 -13.32 12.21 -14.39
C ASP A 298 -12.38 11.41 -13.46
N VAL A 299 -11.42 10.72 -14.08
CA VAL A 299 -10.53 9.78 -13.41
C VAL A 299 -9.68 10.48 -12.34
N GLU A 300 -9.14 11.67 -12.66
CA GLU A 300 -8.32 12.45 -11.73
C GLU A 300 -9.16 13.02 -10.58
N ALA A 301 -10.33 13.58 -10.89
CA ALA A 301 -11.26 14.08 -9.89
C ALA A 301 -11.70 12.97 -8.91
N SER A 302 -11.96 11.77 -9.42
CA SER A 302 -12.36 10.62 -8.61
C SER A 302 -11.30 10.25 -7.56
N ILE A 303 -10.04 10.01 -7.97
CA ILE A 303 -9.00 9.61 -7.00
C ILE A 303 -8.67 10.74 -6.01
N LYS A 304 -8.71 12.00 -6.44
CA LYS A 304 -8.54 13.14 -5.53
C LYS A 304 -9.65 13.17 -4.48
N ALA A 305 -10.90 12.95 -4.88
CA ALA A 305 -12.03 12.89 -3.96
C ALA A 305 -11.88 11.71 -3.00
N ILE A 306 -11.54 10.51 -3.50
CA ILE A 306 -11.33 9.32 -2.68
C ILE A 306 -10.26 9.57 -1.60
N LEU A 307 -9.07 10.04 -2.00
CA LEU A 307 -7.97 10.27 -1.07
C LEU A 307 -8.31 11.38 -0.07
N SER A 308 -8.92 12.48 -0.51
CA SER A 308 -9.30 13.58 0.39
C SER A 308 -10.29 13.11 1.45
N SER A 309 -11.31 12.35 1.06
CA SER A 309 -12.31 11.83 1.99
C SER A 309 -11.72 10.83 2.99
N ILE A 310 -10.86 9.91 2.54
CA ILE A 310 -10.16 8.99 3.45
C ILE A 310 -9.30 9.78 4.45
N LEU A 311 -8.53 10.75 3.98
CA LEU A 311 -7.63 11.53 4.84
C LEU A 311 -8.40 12.38 5.86
N ASN A 312 -9.50 13.01 5.46
CA ASN A 312 -10.36 13.78 6.37
C ASN A 312 -11.00 12.86 7.43
N TYR A 313 -11.52 11.70 7.03
CA TYR A 313 -12.07 10.75 7.99
C TYR A 313 -11.02 10.30 9.02
N LEU A 314 -9.80 10.00 8.55
CA LEU A 314 -8.71 9.55 9.41
C LEU A 314 -8.17 10.67 10.32
N SER A 315 -8.21 11.94 9.90
CA SER A 315 -7.84 13.06 10.77
C SER A 315 -8.85 13.29 11.88
N ASP A 316 -10.13 13.10 11.59
CA ASP A 316 -11.23 13.43 12.50
C ASP A 316 -11.57 12.29 13.47
N THR A 317 -11.05 11.09 13.20
CA THR A 317 -11.31 9.87 13.99
C THR A 317 -10.15 9.52 14.90
N LEU A 318 -10.35 9.60 16.21
CA LEU A 318 -9.33 9.31 17.24
C LEU A 318 -8.74 7.89 17.18
N ILE A 319 -9.57 6.87 16.93
CA ILE A 319 -9.13 5.45 16.91
C ILE A 319 -9.85 4.70 15.77
N PRO A 320 -9.40 4.83 14.51
CA PRO A 320 -9.97 4.07 13.41
C PRO A 320 -9.62 2.59 13.56
N SER A 321 -10.60 1.69 13.33
CA SER A 321 -10.35 0.23 13.35
C SER A 321 -9.59 -0.26 12.12
N LEU A 322 -9.74 0.45 11.00
CA LEU A 322 -9.04 0.14 9.76
C LEU A 322 -7.55 0.38 9.95
N GLU A 323 -6.75 -0.64 9.64
CA GLU A 323 -5.29 -0.57 9.54
C GLU A 323 -4.84 -0.40 8.09
N THR A 324 -5.62 -0.91 7.13
CA THR A 324 -5.28 -0.88 5.71
C THR A 324 -6.48 -0.58 4.83
N ILE A 325 -6.32 0.37 3.91
CA ILE A 325 -7.30 0.70 2.86
C ILE A 325 -6.64 0.48 1.50
N LEU A 326 -7.20 -0.41 0.69
CA LEU A 326 -6.72 -0.74 -0.64
C LEU A 326 -7.60 -0.04 -1.68
N ILE A 327 -7.00 0.62 -2.66
CA ILE A 327 -7.69 1.15 -3.85
C ILE A 327 -7.33 0.24 -5.02
N ILE A 328 -8.32 -0.49 -5.54
CA ILE A 328 -8.15 -1.52 -6.57
C ILE A 328 -8.60 -0.97 -7.91
N VAL A 329 -7.70 -1.00 -8.90
CA VAL A 329 -7.96 -0.49 -10.24
C VAL A 329 -7.60 -1.55 -11.28
N ILE A 330 -8.61 -2.09 -11.96
CA ILE A 330 -8.41 -3.17 -12.94
C ILE A 330 -7.90 -2.64 -14.29
N GLN A 331 -8.40 -1.48 -14.75
CA GLN A 331 -8.10 -0.96 -16.08
C GLN A 331 -6.79 -0.16 -16.09
N GLU A 332 -5.85 -0.56 -16.96
CA GLU A 332 -4.52 0.06 -17.09
C GLU A 332 -4.55 1.59 -17.26
N PRO A 333 -5.37 2.20 -18.14
CA PRO A 333 -5.36 3.65 -18.33
C PRO A 333 -5.80 4.41 -17.07
N ILE A 334 -6.76 3.85 -16.33
CA ILE A 334 -7.28 4.41 -15.07
C ILE A 334 -6.20 4.27 -14.00
N TYR A 335 -5.57 3.10 -13.90
CA TYR A 335 -4.52 2.83 -12.92
C TYR A 335 -3.34 3.79 -13.08
N LYS A 336 -2.86 4.02 -14.31
CA LYS A 336 -1.77 4.98 -14.56
C LYS A 336 -2.10 6.38 -14.04
N LYS A 337 -3.33 6.83 -14.26
CA LYS A 337 -3.75 8.16 -13.80
C LYS A 337 -3.93 8.21 -12.28
N TYR A 338 -4.47 7.15 -11.68
CA TYR A 338 -4.53 7.01 -10.23
C TYR A 338 -3.13 7.02 -9.61
N LEU A 339 -2.18 6.33 -10.23
CA LEU A 339 -0.78 6.25 -9.79
C LEU A 339 -0.11 7.63 -9.74
N GLU A 340 -0.29 8.45 -10.78
CA GLU A 340 0.24 9.81 -10.82
C GLU A 340 -0.26 10.64 -9.62
N VAL A 341 -1.58 10.66 -9.39
CA VAL A 341 -2.19 11.43 -8.30
C VAL A 341 -1.79 10.87 -6.95
N PHE A 342 -1.77 9.55 -6.81
CA PHE A 342 -1.43 8.86 -5.57
C PHE A 342 0.02 9.15 -5.16
N GLN A 343 0.96 9.11 -6.10
CA GLN A 343 2.36 9.45 -5.86
C GLN A 343 2.55 10.94 -5.51
N ALA A 344 1.82 11.84 -6.17
CA ALA A 344 1.84 13.26 -5.82
C ALA A 344 1.38 13.48 -4.36
N LYS A 345 0.27 12.84 -3.96
CA LYS A 345 -0.24 12.92 -2.59
C LYS A 345 0.68 12.31 -1.56
N SER A 346 1.32 11.17 -1.88
CA SER A 346 2.32 10.55 -1.02
C SER A 346 3.51 11.49 -0.75
N LYS A 347 4.01 12.18 -1.78
CA LYS A 347 5.10 13.16 -1.64
C LYS A 347 4.69 14.36 -0.79
N GLU A 348 3.47 14.88 -0.99
CA GLU A 348 2.89 15.97 -0.20
C GLU A 348 2.88 15.62 1.30
N LEU A 349 2.34 14.46 1.66
CA LEU A 349 2.26 14.01 3.07
C LEU A 349 3.64 13.76 3.68
N GLN A 350 4.59 13.23 2.91
CA GLN A 350 5.97 13.04 3.38
C GLN A 350 6.68 14.38 3.66
N ALA A 351 6.39 15.43 2.89
CA ALA A 351 6.93 16.76 3.14
C ALA A 351 6.40 17.33 4.46
N LEU A 352 5.09 17.25 4.69
CA LEU A 352 4.44 17.72 5.93
C LEU A 352 5.00 17.01 7.19
N GLN A 353 5.17 15.69 7.14
CA GLN A 353 5.75 14.92 8.25
C GLN A 353 7.21 15.28 8.54
N ARG A 354 7.98 15.70 7.52
CA ARG A 354 9.36 16.17 7.71
C ARG A 354 9.37 17.53 8.40
N GLU A 355 8.50 18.44 7.99
CA GLU A 355 8.37 19.76 8.63
C GLU A 355 7.95 19.63 10.09
N GLU A 356 6.96 18.80 10.39
CA GLU A 356 6.52 18.53 11.77
C GLU A 356 7.65 17.94 12.64
N LYS A 357 8.42 16.99 12.09
CA LYS A 357 9.60 16.43 12.79
C LYS A 357 10.69 17.47 13.02
N ILE A 358 10.93 18.37 12.08
CA ILE A 358 11.90 19.46 12.23
C ILE A 358 11.43 20.41 13.34
N VAL A 359 10.15 20.82 13.33
CA VAL A 359 9.58 21.68 14.37
C VAL A 359 9.66 21.00 15.74
N SER A 360 9.28 19.72 15.85
CA SER A 360 9.38 18.96 17.08
C SER A 360 10.82 18.82 17.59
N ALA A 361 11.79 18.55 16.71
CA ALA A 361 13.20 18.46 17.07
C ALA A 361 13.77 19.82 17.54
N VAL A 362 13.34 20.92 16.91
CA VAL A 362 13.68 22.28 17.34
C VAL A 362 13.10 22.56 18.73
N LEU A 363 11.83 22.23 18.99
CA LEU A 363 11.20 22.40 20.30
C LEU A 363 11.86 21.57 21.41
N HIS A 364 12.26 20.33 21.12
CA HIS A 364 12.99 19.48 22.09
C HIS A 364 14.41 19.97 22.40
N GLY A 365 15.04 20.72 21.48
CA GLY A 365 16.34 21.38 21.69
C GLY A 365 16.24 22.66 22.52
N VAL A 366 15.04 23.23 22.67
CA VAL A 366 14.78 24.39 23.53
C VAL A 366 14.53 23.89 24.96
N LYS A 367 15.44 24.22 25.89
CA LYS A 367 15.20 24.00 27.33
C LYS A 367 14.11 24.95 27.81
N PHE A 368 12.89 24.46 27.90
CA PHE A 368 11.83 25.15 28.62
C PHE A 368 12.10 25.05 30.13
N ASN A 369 12.09 26.20 30.82
CA ASN A 369 12.15 26.25 32.28
C ASN A 369 10.79 25.81 32.84
N TYR A 370 10.59 24.49 32.95
CA TYR A 370 9.40 23.95 33.56
C TYR A 370 9.42 24.20 35.08
N PRO A 371 8.31 24.62 35.70
CA PRO A 371 8.24 24.79 37.14
C PRO A 371 8.47 23.43 37.84
N GLN A 372 9.21 23.44 38.96
CA GLN A 372 9.57 22.22 39.70
C GLN A 372 8.38 21.52 40.39
N LYS A 373 7.21 22.16 40.44
CA LYS A 373 5.97 21.59 40.97
C LYS A 373 4.84 21.82 39.99
N TRP A 374 4.19 20.73 39.60
CA TRP A 374 2.95 20.73 38.84
C TRP A 374 1.81 20.37 39.80
N THR A 375 0.74 21.14 39.74
CA THR A 375 -0.50 20.83 40.48
C THR A 375 -1.39 20.01 39.56
N ASP A 376 -1.96 18.91 40.07
CA ASP A 376 -2.81 17.98 39.32
C ASP A 376 -4.02 18.71 38.70
N ILE A 377 -4.18 18.57 37.38
CA ILE A 377 -5.12 19.34 36.54
C ILE A 377 -6.53 18.73 36.49
N SER A 378 -6.75 17.60 37.18
CA SER A 378 -8.00 16.83 37.18
C SER A 378 -9.24 17.54 37.80
N ARG A 379 -9.25 18.88 37.90
CA ARG A 379 -10.37 19.63 38.46
C ARG A 379 -10.91 20.82 37.65
N ASN A 380 -10.43 21.12 36.43
CA ASN A 380 -11.16 21.88 35.40
C ASN A 380 -10.27 22.07 34.17
N ASP A 381 -10.79 21.71 32.98
CA ASP A 381 -9.96 21.54 31.77
C ASP A 381 -9.41 22.83 31.14
N PHE A 382 -9.92 24.02 31.47
CA PHE A 382 -9.25 25.29 31.13
C PHE A 382 -9.62 26.38 32.14
N GLN A 383 -8.68 27.30 32.39
CA GLN A 383 -8.93 28.53 33.14
C GLN A 383 -8.69 29.72 32.21
N GLU A 384 -9.77 30.41 31.85
CA GLU A 384 -9.70 31.63 31.04
C GLU A 384 -9.25 32.80 31.92
N ILE A 385 -8.11 33.41 31.58
CA ILE A 385 -7.55 34.54 32.32
C ILE A 385 -7.63 35.78 31.42
N ILE A 386 -8.45 36.74 31.85
CA ILE A 386 -8.64 38.00 31.12
C ILE A 386 -7.53 38.98 31.53
N LEU A 387 -6.68 39.35 30.57
CA LEU A 387 -5.63 40.34 30.75
C LEU A 387 -6.04 41.66 30.09
N LYS A 388 -5.82 42.78 30.79
CA LYS A 388 -6.03 44.12 30.20
C LYS A 388 -4.88 44.45 29.26
N ASP A 389 -5.18 45.01 28.09
CA ASP A 389 -4.20 45.39 27.06
C ASP A 389 -3.09 46.35 27.52
N THR A 390 -3.38 47.10 28.58
CA THR A 390 -2.48 48.05 29.24
C THR A 390 -1.60 47.42 30.32
N SER A 391 -1.87 46.19 30.74
CA SER A 391 -1.14 45.50 31.81
C SER A 391 0.25 45.04 31.36
N GLU A 392 1.20 45.04 32.30
CA GLU A 392 2.56 44.51 32.10
C GLU A 392 2.50 43.01 31.72
N GLU A 393 1.61 42.23 32.35
CA GLU A 393 1.45 40.81 32.04
C GLU A 393 0.93 40.55 30.63
N TYR A 394 -0.02 41.35 30.13
CA TYR A 394 -0.48 41.23 28.74
C TYR A 394 0.66 41.49 27.75
N LYS A 395 1.47 42.53 28.01
CA LYS A 395 2.63 42.86 27.19
C LYS A 395 3.67 41.73 27.21
N ASP A 396 3.99 41.19 28.39
CA ASP A 396 4.95 40.10 28.52
C ASP A 396 4.49 38.80 27.82
N VAL A 397 3.20 38.46 27.93
CA VAL A 397 2.61 37.30 27.22
C VAL A 397 2.63 37.51 25.70
N LYS A 398 2.24 38.71 25.24
CA LYS A 398 2.25 39.10 23.84
C LYS A 398 3.66 39.06 23.26
N ASP A 399 4.64 39.65 23.96
CA ASP A 399 6.02 39.75 23.51
C ASP A 399 6.71 38.39 23.49
N LYS A 400 6.46 37.53 24.49
CA LYS A 400 6.92 36.13 24.48
C LYS A 400 6.33 35.35 23.32
N PHE A 401 5.02 35.47 23.08
CA PHE A 401 4.35 34.82 21.96
C PHE A 401 5.02 35.20 20.63
N PHE A 402 5.24 36.50 20.37
CA PHE A 402 5.90 36.97 19.15
C PHE A 402 7.40 36.62 19.07
N GLN A 403 8.11 36.51 20.20
CA GLN A 403 9.49 36.00 20.22
C GLN A 403 9.56 34.53 19.78
N THR A 404 8.68 33.68 20.31
CA THR A 404 8.62 32.25 19.90
C THR A 404 8.11 32.05 18.47
N ALA A 405 7.29 32.97 17.96
CA ALA A 405 6.69 32.87 16.63
C ALA A 405 7.49 33.63 15.53
N SER A 406 8.71 34.10 15.83
CA SER A 406 9.49 35.08 15.05
C SER A 406 9.95 34.65 13.64
N THR A 407 9.75 33.39 13.23
CA THR A 407 10.11 32.89 11.89
C THR A 407 9.00 33.06 10.84
N SER A 408 7.82 33.56 11.22
CA SER A 408 6.69 33.79 10.31
C SER A 408 6.40 35.29 10.14
N LYS A 409 5.98 35.72 8.94
CA LYS A 409 5.44 37.08 8.74
C LYS A 409 3.97 37.09 9.10
N PHE A 410 3.56 38.07 9.91
CA PHE A 410 2.18 38.21 10.37
C PHE A 410 1.55 39.49 9.82
N GLN A 411 0.26 39.42 9.50
CA GLN A 411 -0.56 40.61 9.31
C GLN A 411 -1.87 40.44 10.09
N ILE A 412 -2.08 41.31 11.08
CA ILE A 412 -3.32 41.36 11.85
C ILE A 412 -4.39 41.94 10.92
N THR A 413 -5.38 41.13 10.54
CA THR A 413 -6.35 41.51 9.50
C THR A 413 -7.71 41.94 10.03
N GLU A 414 -8.12 41.54 11.24
CA GLU A 414 -9.34 42.09 11.85
C GLU A 414 -9.33 41.94 13.38
N GLU A 415 -9.86 42.94 14.07
CA GLU A 415 -10.11 42.93 15.52
C GLU A 415 -11.63 43.06 15.69
N GLN A 416 -12.33 41.95 15.93
CA GLN A 416 -13.80 41.99 16.06
C GLN A 416 -14.20 42.47 17.46
N ARG A 417 -14.94 43.59 17.51
CA ARG A 417 -15.68 44.04 18.69
C ARG A 417 -17.08 43.46 18.64
N THR A 418 -17.46 42.72 19.67
CA THR A 418 -18.86 42.37 19.90
C THR A 418 -19.29 42.94 21.24
N GLU A 419 -20.17 43.94 21.21
CA GLU A 419 -20.82 44.45 22.42
C GLU A 419 -21.90 43.47 22.86
N VAL A 420 -21.72 42.85 24.02
CA VAL A 420 -22.82 42.26 24.79
C VAL A 420 -22.80 42.93 26.17
N ALA A 421 -23.68 43.91 26.34
CA ALA A 421 -23.89 44.57 27.62
C ALA A 421 -24.61 43.62 28.62
N PRO A 422 -24.38 43.75 29.94
CA PRO A 422 -23.80 44.91 30.62
C PRO A 422 -22.52 44.56 31.40
N THR A 423 -21.50 43.97 30.77
CA THR A 423 -20.12 44.07 31.25
C THR A 423 -19.19 43.95 30.07
N SER A 424 -18.46 45.02 29.78
CA SER A 424 -17.55 45.15 28.65
C SER A 424 -16.45 44.07 28.69
N LEU A 425 -16.63 43.01 27.91
CA LEU A 425 -15.65 41.95 27.70
C LEU A 425 -14.90 42.20 26.39
N TRP A 426 -13.59 41.98 26.41
CA TRP A 426 -12.71 42.06 25.24
C TRP A 426 -12.11 40.67 25.03
N SER A 427 -12.16 40.16 23.80
CA SER A 427 -11.48 38.90 23.42
C SER A 427 -10.54 39.19 22.26
N LEU A 428 -9.27 38.80 22.40
CA LEU A 428 -8.31 38.83 21.30
C LEU A 428 -8.24 37.42 20.68
N SER A 429 -8.79 37.26 19.48
CA SER A 429 -8.63 36.05 18.68
C SER A 429 -7.54 36.30 17.63
N ILE A 430 -6.42 35.58 17.72
CA ILE A 430 -5.35 35.65 16.73
C ILE A 430 -5.54 34.48 15.76
N LEU A 431 -6.00 34.78 14.55
CA LEU A 431 -6.05 33.79 13.47
C LEU A 431 -4.66 33.71 12.82
N VAL A 432 -4.03 32.54 12.87
CA VAL A 432 -2.75 32.27 12.22
C VAL A 432 -3.03 31.70 10.83
N MET A 433 -2.79 32.48 9.77
CA MET A 433 -2.76 31.94 8.41
C MET A 433 -1.32 31.67 7.98
N THR A 434 -1.00 30.41 7.73
CA THR A 434 0.22 30.03 7.00
C THR A 434 -0.08 30.12 5.50
N ASP A 435 0.40 31.17 4.83
CA ASP A 435 0.34 31.24 3.37
C ASP A 435 1.33 30.24 2.74
N ILE A 436 0.80 29.27 1.99
CA ILE A 436 1.56 28.56 0.94
C ILE A 436 1.62 29.51 -0.27
N PRO A 437 2.78 29.73 -0.94
CA PRO A 437 2.84 30.66 -2.05
C PRO A 437 1.99 30.19 -3.24
N ALA A 438 0.93 30.90 -3.55
CA ALA A 438 0.25 30.79 -4.84
C ALA A 438 1.15 31.36 -5.95
N LEU A 439 1.47 30.51 -6.93
CA LEU A 439 1.95 30.94 -8.24
C LEU A 439 0.91 31.89 -8.88
N MET A 440 1.39 33.05 -9.37
CA MET A 440 0.59 34.11 -10.02
C MET A 440 -0.28 33.59 -11.20
N PRO A 441 -1.34 34.35 -11.56
CA PRO A 441 -1.25 35.08 -12.82
C PRO A 441 -1.73 36.55 -12.78
N MET A 442 -1.28 37.26 -13.81
CA MET A 442 -1.32 38.71 -14.04
C MET A 442 -2.70 39.41 -14.01
N GLY A 443 -2.67 40.68 -13.62
CA GLY A 443 -3.30 41.76 -14.40
C GLY A 443 -4.38 42.58 -13.70
N LYS A 444 -4.07 43.83 -13.34
CA LYS A 444 -4.54 45.04 -14.07
C LYS A 444 -4.15 46.30 -13.31
N ASN A 445 -3.53 47.22 -14.04
CA ASN A 445 -3.40 48.64 -13.72
C ASN A 445 -4.77 49.23 -13.38
N THR A 446 -4.87 49.92 -12.25
CA THR A 446 -5.70 51.12 -12.04
C THR A 446 -5.02 51.95 -10.94
N SER A 447 -4.40 53.06 -11.31
CA SER A 447 -4.97 54.40 -11.08
C SER A 447 -5.19 54.72 -9.60
N THR A 448 -4.34 55.58 -9.02
CA THR A 448 -4.73 56.93 -8.57
C THR A 448 -3.55 57.60 -7.86
N ARG A 449 -3.24 58.84 -8.26
CA ARG A 449 -2.61 59.81 -7.35
C ARG A 449 -3.41 61.11 -7.47
N PRO A 450 -3.84 61.72 -6.36
CA PRO A 450 -4.43 63.04 -6.37
C PRO A 450 -3.34 64.12 -6.32
N GLN A 451 -3.63 65.21 -7.05
CA GLN A 451 -2.95 66.51 -7.15
C GLN A 451 -1.58 66.53 -7.85
#